data_AF-A0A6G1R6F6-F1
#
_entry.id   AF-A0A6G1R6F6-F1
#
_cell.length_a   1.000
_cell.length_b   1.000
_cell.length_c   1.000
_cell.angle_alpha   90.00
_cell.angle_beta   90.00
_cell.angle_gamma   90.00
#
_symmetry.space_group_name_H-M   'P 1'
#
loop_
_entity.id
_entity.type
_entity.pdbx_description
1 polymer ?
#
loop_
_entity_poly.entity_id
_entity_poly.type
_entity_poly.pdbx_seq_one_letter_code
_entity_poly.pdbx_strand_id
1 'polypeptide(L)'
;RPRPQQAVAMTKERGGDPGAGGAPPPDPPSPVLERRQKPVVHPAAPAPLPKDYAFTFFDPNDAACREILLDPKTSVPQLFAILRQWVPQVQHSVDIIGNEILRRGCHVNDRDGLTDMTLLHYACKAGAHGVGDPAAAVRLSTRLLALGGDVTLRSRWT
;
A
#
# COMPACT_ATOMS: atom_id res chain seq x y z
N ARG A 1 -12.09 75.76 -51.54
CA ARG A 1 -13.56 75.65 -51.82
C ARG A 1 -13.80 74.31 -52.51
N PRO A 2 -14.86 73.53 -52.21
CA PRO A 2 -15.78 73.43 -51.06
C PRO A 2 -15.57 72.10 -50.25
N ARG A 3 -15.65 72.08 -48.91
CA ARG A 3 -16.76 71.80 -47.95
C ARG A 3 -17.30 70.34 -47.86
N PRO A 4 -17.72 69.90 -46.65
CA PRO A 4 -17.48 68.56 -46.09
C PRO A 4 -18.77 67.77 -45.75
N GLN A 5 -18.65 66.50 -45.33
CA GLN A 5 -19.70 65.70 -44.64
C GLN A 5 -19.00 64.59 -43.84
N GLN A 6 -18.97 64.68 -42.50
CA GLN A 6 -19.90 64.09 -41.51
C GLN A 6 -19.67 62.60 -41.22
N ALA A 7 -19.43 62.30 -39.95
CA ALA A 7 -19.41 60.97 -39.35
C ALA A 7 -20.74 60.70 -38.63
N VAL A 8 -21.26 59.47 -38.72
CA VAL A 8 -22.22 58.91 -37.74
C VAL A 8 -21.97 57.40 -37.61
N ALA A 9 -21.91 56.93 -36.38
CA ALA A 9 -21.74 55.53 -35.97
C ALA A 9 -23.05 54.75 -35.94
N MET A 10 -23.03 53.42 -36.16
CA MET A 10 -23.88 52.44 -35.46
C MET A 10 -23.56 50.96 -35.83
N THR A 11 -23.17 50.18 -34.80
CA THR A 11 -23.51 48.77 -34.45
C THR A 11 -23.59 47.62 -35.46
N LYS A 12 -23.03 46.45 -35.02
CA LYS A 12 -23.27 45.00 -35.36
C LYS A 12 -22.00 44.30 -35.91
N GLU A 13 -21.55 43.09 -35.54
CA GLU A 13 -21.97 42.02 -34.63
C GLU A 13 -20.77 41.19 -34.14
N ARG A 14 -21.00 40.56 -32.99
CA ARG A 14 -20.49 39.30 -32.42
C ARG A 14 -19.77 38.30 -33.35
N GLY A 15 -18.64 37.79 -32.85
CA GLY A 15 -18.06 36.46 -33.08
C GLY A 15 -16.78 36.41 -32.23
N GLY A 16 -16.71 35.75 -31.07
CA GLY A 16 -16.99 34.35 -30.82
C GLY A 16 -15.64 33.67 -30.53
N ASP A 17 -15.08 33.94 -29.34
CA ASP A 17 -13.78 33.42 -28.88
C ASP A 17 -13.92 31.92 -28.51
N PRO A 18 -13.06 31.00 -29.00
CA PRO A 18 -13.14 29.60 -28.63
C PRO A 18 -12.56 29.42 -27.23
N GLY A 19 -13.43 28.91 -26.33
CA GLY A 19 -13.16 28.76 -24.91
C GLY A 19 -11.86 28.01 -24.59
N ALA A 20 -11.10 28.59 -23.67
CA ALA A 20 -10.04 27.91 -22.93
C ALA A 20 -10.66 26.75 -22.14
N GLY A 21 -10.46 25.53 -22.61
CA GLY A 21 -10.69 24.32 -21.84
C GLY A 21 -9.68 24.24 -20.71
N GLY A 22 -10.05 24.75 -19.54
CA GLY A 22 -9.28 24.56 -18.30
C GLY A 22 -9.22 23.07 -17.95
N ALA A 23 -8.00 22.57 -17.74
CA ALA A 23 -7.80 21.22 -17.21
C ALA A 23 -8.58 21.04 -15.90
N PRO A 24 -9.18 19.86 -15.65
CA PRO A 24 -9.85 19.60 -14.39
C PRO A 24 -8.87 19.76 -13.23
N PRO A 25 -9.33 20.28 -12.07
CA PRO A 25 -8.47 20.41 -10.90
C PRO A 25 -7.92 19.04 -10.50
N PRO A 26 -6.68 18.97 -9.97
CA PRO A 26 -6.10 17.73 -9.49
C PRO A 26 -6.99 17.13 -8.39
N ASP A 27 -7.15 15.82 -8.42
CA ASP A 27 -7.91 15.09 -7.39
C ASP A 27 -7.36 15.44 -5.99
N PRO A 28 -8.25 15.58 -4.99
CA PRO A 28 -7.82 15.79 -3.62
C PRO A 28 -6.91 14.64 -3.19
N PRO A 29 -5.81 14.91 -2.47
CA PRO A 29 -4.92 13.87 -1.98
C PRO A 29 -5.76 12.89 -1.17
N SER A 30 -5.67 11.59 -1.50
CA SER A 30 -6.29 10.54 -0.70
C SER A 30 -5.90 10.76 0.77
N PRO A 31 -6.83 10.62 1.73
CA PRO A 31 -6.52 10.84 3.13
C PRO A 31 -5.32 9.99 3.47
N VAL A 32 -4.19 10.66 3.75
CA VAL A 32 -2.98 9.99 4.19
C VAL A 32 -3.37 9.44 5.55
N LEU A 33 -3.68 8.14 5.61
CA LEU A 33 -4.01 7.49 6.87
C LEU A 33 -2.86 7.81 7.82
N GLU A 34 -3.11 8.65 8.83
CA GLU A 34 -2.05 9.13 9.68
C GLU A 34 -1.34 7.93 10.28
N ARG A 35 -0.04 7.83 10.01
CA ARG A 35 0.73 6.72 10.53
C ARG A 35 0.82 6.89 12.03
N ARG A 36 0.38 5.86 12.74
CA ARG A 36 0.47 5.81 14.18
C ARG A 36 1.92 6.04 14.60
N GLN A 37 2.15 6.95 15.54
CA GLN A 37 3.50 7.36 15.94
C GLN A 37 4.19 6.39 16.90
N LYS A 38 3.43 5.53 17.58
CA LYS A 38 3.97 4.57 18.55
C LYS A 38 3.74 3.14 18.06
N PRO A 39 4.77 2.27 18.12
CA PRO A 39 4.61 0.85 17.82
C PRO A 39 3.72 0.17 18.85
N VAL A 40 2.99 -0.85 18.40
CA VAL A 40 2.17 -1.73 19.24
C VAL A 40 2.48 -3.19 18.97
N VAL A 41 1.98 -4.06 19.85
CA VAL A 41 1.94 -5.50 19.63
C VAL A 41 0.52 -5.88 19.21
N HIS A 42 0.37 -6.44 18.02
CA HIS A 42 -0.92 -6.91 17.50
C HIS A 42 -1.28 -8.25 18.15
N PRO A 43 -2.55 -8.51 18.50
CA PRO A 43 -2.96 -9.80 19.03
C PRO A 43 -2.76 -10.91 17.97
N ALA A 44 -2.63 -12.16 18.41
CA ALA A 44 -2.60 -13.28 17.49
C ALA A 44 -3.97 -13.48 16.82
N ALA A 45 -3.95 -13.78 15.52
CA ALA A 45 -5.14 -14.15 14.74
C ALA A 45 -4.86 -15.38 13.85
N PRO A 46 -5.89 -16.12 13.42
CA PRO A 46 -5.70 -17.14 12.39
C PRO A 46 -5.44 -16.49 11.01
N ALA A 47 -4.78 -17.22 10.11
CA ALA A 47 -4.68 -16.80 8.72
C ALA A 47 -6.06 -16.88 8.06
N PRO A 48 -6.52 -15.83 7.37
CA PRO A 48 -7.81 -15.85 6.69
C PRO A 48 -7.67 -16.72 5.44
N LEU A 49 -8.51 -17.74 5.29
CA LEU A 49 -8.55 -18.60 4.11
C LEU A 49 -9.92 -18.47 3.42
N PRO A 50 -9.99 -18.70 2.10
CA PRO A 50 -11.28 -18.84 1.43
C PRO A 50 -12.13 -19.94 2.09
N LYS A 51 -13.46 -19.83 1.95
CA LYS A 51 -14.36 -20.89 2.40
C LYS A 51 -14.13 -22.14 1.54
N ASP A 52 -14.13 -23.31 2.18
CA ASP A 52 -13.93 -24.61 1.54
C ASP A 52 -12.62 -24.72 0.74
N TYR A 53 -11.59 -23.97 1.16
CA TYR A 53 -10.30 -23.95 0.49
C TYR A 53 -9.58 -25.30 0.64
N ALA A 54 -9.11 -25.85 -0.49
CA ALA A 54 -8.48 -27.17 -0.54
C ALA A 54 -7.10 -27.22 0.16
N PHE A 55 -6.44 -26.07 0.33
CA PHE A 55 -5.12 -25.97 0.95
C PHE A 55 -5.21 -25.42 2.37
N THR A 56 -4.28 -25.84 3.23
CA THR A 56 -4.16 -25.36 4.61
C THR A 56 -3.27 -24.12 4.74
N PHE A 57 -2.77 -23.58 3.64
CA PHE A 57 -1.91 -22.40 3.58
C PHE A 57 -2.51 -21.36 2.63
N PHE A 58 -2.11 -20.11 2.80
CA PHE A 58 -2.52 -18.99 1.99
C PHE A 58 -1.64 -18.89 0.75
N ASP A 59 -2.22 -18.79 -0.45
CA ASP A 59 -1.46 -18.59 -1.68
C ASP A 59 -1.77 -17.19 -2.27
N PRO A 60 -0.87 -16.21 -2.16
CA PRO A 60 -1.08 -14.88 -2.73
C PRO A 60 -1.28 -14.84 -4.26
N ASN A 61 -1.00 -15.94 -4.97
CA ASN A 61 -1.22 -16.06 -6.42
C ASN A 61 -2.61 -16.63 -6.76
N ASP A 62 -3.30 -17.25 -5.80
CA ASP A 62 -4.68 -17.69 -5.96
C ASP A 62 -5.63 -16.50 -5.92
N ALA A 63 -6.65 -16.51 -6.79
CA ALA A 63 -7.57 -15.38 -6.93
C ALA A 63 -8.37 -15.12 -5.64
N ALA A 64 -8.88 -16.17 -4.98
CA ALA A 64 -9.68 -16.03 -3.77
C ALA A 64 -8.83 -15.56 -2.58
N CYS A 65 -7.60 -16.06 -2.45
CA CYS A 65 -6.64 -15.55 -1.47
C CYS A 65 -6.29 -14.08 -1.76
N ARG A 66 -6.08 -13.71 -3.02
CA ARG A 66 -5.77 -12.33 -3.41
C ARG A 66 -6.91 -11.37 -3.08
N GLU A 67 -8.17 -11.77 -3.24
CA GLU A 67 -9.33 -10.99 -2.79
C GLU A 67 -9.28 -10.72 -1.28
N ILE A 68 -8.98 -11.74 -0.48
CA ILE A 68 -8.81 -11.60 0.98
C ILE A 68 -7.65 -10.67 1.31
N LEU A 69 -6.50 -10.82 0.64
CA LEU A 69 -5.32 -9.98 0.88
C LEU A 69 -5.64 -8.49 0.66
N LEU A 70 -6.36 -8.19 -0.42
CA LEU A 70 -6.68 -6.83 -0.83
C LEU A 70 -7.92 -6.24 -0.14
N ASP A 71 -8.76 -7.06 0.52
CA ASP A 71 -9.93 -6.59 1.26
C ASP A 71 -9.49 -5.70 2.45
N PRO A 72 -9.91 -4.42 2.51
CA PRO A 72 -9.63 -3.52 3.62
C PRO A 72 -10.09 -4.06 5.00
N LYS A 73 -11.05 -4.99 5.02
CA LYS A 73 -11.55 -5.63 6.24
C LYS A 73 -10.61 -6.71 6.78
N THR A 74 -9.69 -7.24 5.97
CA THR A 74 -8.68 -8.17 6.45
C THR A 74 -7.76 -7.42 7.41
N SER A 75 -7.72 -7.86 8.66
CA SER A 75 -7.04 -7.12 9.73
C SER A 75 -5.51 -7.28 9.68
N VAL A 76 -4.77 -6.34 10.27
CA VAL A 76 -3.30 -6.46 10.40
C VAL A 76 -2.86 -7.76 11.09
N PRO A 77 -3.46 -8.20 12.23
CA PRO A 77 -3.20 -9.51 12.82
C PRO A 77 -3.33 -10.70 11.85
N GLN A 78 -4.35 -10.67 10.99
CA GLN A 78 -4.60 -11.70 9.98
C GLN A 78 -3.51 -11.69 8.90
N LEU A 79 -3.05 -10.52 8.46
CA LEU A 79 -1.94 -10.41 7.52
C LEU A 79 -0.60 -10.89 8.13
N PHE A 80 -0.35 -10.60 9.41
CA PHE A 80 0.77 -11.21 10.12
C PHE A 80 0.64 -12.74 10.18
N ALA A 81 -0.57 -13.26 10.34
CA ALA A 81 -0.81 -14.71 10.29
C ALA A 81 -0.47 -15.34 8.93
N ILE A 82 -0.66 -14.61 7.82
CA ILE A 82 -0.19 -15.04 6.50
C ILE A 82 1.34 -15.09 6.50
N LEU A 83 2.04 -14.00 6.90
CA LEU A 83 3.51 -13.94 6.91
C LEU A 83 4.19 -15.00 7.78
N ARG A 84 3.50 -15.52 8.80
CA ARG A 84 3.98 -16.63 9.63
C ARG A 84 4.21 -17.90 8.83
N GLN A 85 3.43 -18.16 7.78
CA GLN A 85 3.49 -19.41 7.04
C GLN A 85 4.82 -19.56 6.28
N TRP A 86 5.55 -20.65 6.54
CA TRP A 86 6.83 -20.98 5.89
C TRP A 86 6.59 -21.75 4.57
N VAL A 87 5.98 -21.07 3.60
CA VAL A 87 5.75 -21.62 2.25
C VAL A 87 6.24 -20.63 1.19
N PRO A 88 6.81 -21.10 0.05
CA PRO A 88 7.40 -20.22 -0.96
C PRO A 88 6.46 -19.13 -1.46
N GLN A 89 5.18 -19.46 -1.68
CA GLN A 89 4.16 -18.54 -2.18
C GLN A 89 4.03 -17.28 -1.30
N VAL A 90 4.06 -17.47 0.02
CA VAL A 90 4.01 -16.39 1.00
C VAL A 90 5.35 -15.65 1.07
N GLN A 91 6.47 -16.37 1.14
CA GLN A 91 7.78 -15.73 1.27
C GLN A 91 8.14 -14.90 0.03
N HIS A 92 7.79 -15.37 -1.17
CA HIS A 92 8.00 -14.65 -2.43
C HIS A 92 7.13 -13.39 -2.55
N SER A 93 6.01 -13.35 -1.82
CA SER A 93 5.06 -12.23 -1.82
C SER A 93 5.18 -11.34 -0.58
N VAL A 94 6.28 -11.46 0.17
CA VAL A 94 6.48 -10.76 1.45
C VAL A 94 6.33 -9.25 1.29
N ASP A 95 6.79 -8.68 0.19
CA ASP A 95 6.71 -7.25 -0.10
C ASP A 95 5.27 -6.81 -0.37
N ILE A 96 4.50 -7.57 -1.14
CA ILE A 96 3.08 -7.31 -1.38
C ILE A 96 2.32 -7.33 -0.06
N ILE A 97 2.48 -8.39 0.74
CA ILE A 97 1.77 -8.55 2.02
C ILE A 97 2.21 -7.48 3.03
N GLY A 98 3.51 -7.21 3.13
CA GLY A 98 4.06 -6.17 4.01
C GLY A 98 3.56 -4.78 3.64
N ASN A 99 3.42 -4.47 2.35
CA ASN A 99 2.87 -3.21 1.87
C ASN A 99 1.37 -3.07 2.20
N GLU A 100 0.64 -4.17 2.20
CA GLU A 100 -0.78 -4.27 2.61
C GLU A 100 -0.94 -3.95 4.10
N ILE A 101 -0.03 -4.47 4.93
CA ILE A 101 0.04 -4.15 6.37
C ILE A 101 0.32 -2.66 6.58
N LEU A 102 1.30 -2.09 5.89
CA LEU A 102 1.62 -0.66 5.99
C LEU A 102 0.46 0.23 5.51
N ARG A 103 -0.27 -0.17 4.46
CA ARG A 103 -1.43 0.57 3.95
C ARG A 103 -2.56 0.68 4.98
N ARG A 104 -2.67 -0.29 5.90
CA ARG A 104 -3.63 -0.29 7.01
C ARG A 104 -3.19 0.54 8.23
N GLY A 105 -2.17 1.38 8.09
CA GLY A 105 -1.70 2.27 9.17
C GLY A 105 -0.86 1.57 10.24
N CYS A 106 -0.33 0.38 9.92
CA CYS A 106 0.62 -0.32 10.78
C CYS A 106 1.90 0.51 10.89
N HIS A 107 2.41 0.67 12.11
CA HIS A 107 3.71 1.30 12.30
C HIS A 107 4.82 0.33 11.87
N VAL A 108 5.93 0.82 11.31
CA VAL A 108 7.01 -0.04 10.76
C VAL A 108 7.63 -0.98 11.80
N ASN A 109 7.58 -0.58 13.07
CA ASN A 109 8.08 -1.33 14.21
C ASN A 109 6.96 -2.02 15.02
N ASP A 110 5.74 -2.09 14.49
CA ASP A 110 4.69 -2.93 15.07
C ASP A 110 5.12 -4.40 15.07
N ARG A 111 4.60 -5.15 16.04
CA ARG A 111 5.00 -6.54 16.29
C ARG A 111 3.81 -7.48 16.15
N ASP A 112 4.06 -8.64 15.57
CA ASP A 112 3.15 -9.79 15.64
C ASP A 112 3.20 -10.39 17.06
N GLY A 113 2.09 -10.39 17.78
CA GLY A 113 2.05 -10.84 19.17
C GLY A 113 2.37 -12.31 19.39
N LEU A 114 2.28 -13.15 18.34
CA LEU A 114 2.65 -14.57 18.47
C LEU A 114 4.17 -14.77 18.39
N THR A 115 4.80 -14.21 17.37
CA THR A 115 6.24 -14.42 17.10
C THR A 115 7.13 -13.36 17.71
N ASP A 116 6.54 -12.23 18.09
CA ASP A 116 7.25 -11.01 18.48
C ASP A 116 8.11 -10.43 17.33
N MET A 117 7.83 -10.82 16.08
CA MET A 117 8.55 -10.31 14.90
C MET A 117 7.93 -9.01 14.37
N THR A 118 8.77 -8.10 13.90
CA THR A 118 8.35 -6.92 13.11
C THR A 118 8.32 -7.26 11.61
N LEU A 119 7.79 -6.37 10.78
CA LEU A 119 7.87 -6.53 9.32
C LEU A 119 9.31 -6.67 8.80
N LEU A 120 10.28 -6.02 9.45
CA LEU A 120 11.69 -6.12 9.04
C LEU A 120 12.24 -7.53 9.30
N HIS A 121 11.88 -8.15 10.42
CA HIS A 121 12.22 -9.54 10.69
C HIS A 121 11.59 -10.48 9.65
N TYR A 122 10.33 -10.24 9.27
CA TYR A 122 9.67 -11.02 8.20
C TYR A 122 10.31 -10.81 6.83
N ALA A 123 10.80 -9.60 6.53
CA ALA A 123 11.56 -9.34 5.32
C ALA A 123 12.88 -10.13 5.31
N CYS A 124 13.63 -10.14 6.42
CA CYS A 124 14.84 -10.95 6.56
C CYS A 124 14.55 -12.45 6.42
N LYS A 125 13.49 -12.94 7.07
CA LYS A 125 13.00 -14.32 6.99
C LYS A 125 12.77 -14.74 5.52
N ALA A 126 12.11 -13.90 4.76
CA ALA A 126 11.78 -14.14 3.36
C ALA A 126 12.99 -14.06 2.40
N GLY A 127 14.17 -13.68 2.89
CA GLY A 127 15.43 -13.75 2.12
C GLY A 127 16.15 -15.10 2.22
N ALA A 128 15.62 -16.06 2.98
CA ALA A 128 16.25 -17.35 3.20
C ALA A 128 16.36 -18.18 1.90
N HIS A 129 17.54 -18.74 1.66
CA HIS A 129 17.79 -19.59 0.49
C HIS A 129 16.86 -20.82 0.46
N GLY A 130 16.35 -21.17 -0.72
CA GLY A 130 15.55 -22.37 -0.97
C GLY A 130 14.04 -22.23 -0.72
N VAL A 131 13.59 -21.20 0.01
CA VAL A 131 12.16 -20.95 0.27
C VAL A 131 11.77 -19.51 0.00
N GLY A 132 12.69 -18.56 0.22
CA GLY A 132 12.45 -17.14 0.07
C GLY A 132 12.75 -16.58 -1.32
N ASP A 133 12.40 -15.31 -1.50
CA ASP A 133 12.80 -14.48 -2.63
C ASP A 133 13.66 -13.29 -2.13
N PRO A 134 15.00 -13.34 -2.32
CA PRO A 134 15.88 -12.25 -1.94
C PRO A 134 15.48 -10.89 -2.54
N ALA A 135 14.92 -10.86 -3.75
CA ALA A 135 14.53 -9.60 -4.39
C ALA A 135 13.31 -8.99 -3.69
N ALA A 136 12.28 -9.78 -3.38
CA ALA A 136 11.13 -9.32 -2.61
C ALA A 136 11.53 -8.87 -1.20
N ALA A 137 12.38 -9.64 -0.52
CA ALA A 137 12.93 -9.29 0.78
C ALA A 137 13.66 -7.94 0.77
N VAL A 138 14.50 -7.69 -0.24
CA VAL A 138 15.23 -6.42 -0.40
C VAL A 138 14.27 -5.26 -0.67
N ARG A 139 13.26 -5.43 -1.53
CA ARG A 139 12.25 -4.39 -1.80
C ARG A 139 11.53 -3.97 -0.52
N LEU A 140 11.05 -4.94 0.27
CA LEU A 140 10.38 -4.65 1.53
C LEU A 140 11.32 -4.02 2.55
N SER A 141 12.52 -4.59 2.74
CA SER A 141 13.51 -4.09 3.71
C SER A 141 13.90 -2.65 3.42
N THR A 142 14.18 -2.33 2.15
CA THR A 142 14.51 -0.97 1.70
C THR A 142 13.41 0.01 2.05
N ARG A 143 12.15 -0.38 1.79
CA ARG A 143 11.00 0.45 2.14
C ARG A 143 10.87 0.64 3.65
N LEU A 144 10.99 -0.42 4.44
CA LEU A 144 10.87 -0.34 5.91
C LEU A 144 11.95 0.56 6.51
N LEU A 145 13.20 0.43 6.05
CA LEU A 145 14.31 1.28 6.49
C LEU A 145 14.08 2.75 6.13
N ALA A 146 13.63 3.04 4.91
CA ALA A 146 13.29 4.39 4.48
C ALA A 146 12.15 5.02 5.31
N LEU A 147 11.33 4.18 5.96
CA LEU A 147 10.23 4.60 6.82
C LEU A 147 10.58 4.59 8.32
N GLY A 148 11.84 4.38 8.69
CA GLY A 148 12.30 4.41 10.09
C GLY A 148 12.24 3.06 10.81
N GLY A 149 12.30 1.94 10.07
CA GLY A 149 12.41 0.61 10.65
C GLY A 149 13.66 0.48 11.54
N ASP A 150 13.46 0.06 12.79
CA ASP A 150 14.52 -0.06 13.78
C ASP A 150 15.21 -1.44 13.68
N VAL A 151 16.47 -1.43 13.27
CA VAL A 151 17.33 -2.62 13.10
C VAL A 151 17.85 -3.19 14.43
N THR A 152 17.68 -2.46 15.54
CA THR A 152 18.16 -2.88 16.86
C THR A 152 17.16 -3.77 17.59
N LEU A 153 15.91 -3.83 17.13
CA LEU A 153 14.88 -4.68 17.71
C LEU A 153 15.26 -6.16 17.58
N ARG A 154 15.01 -6.93 18.63
CA ARG A 154 15.16 -8.40 18.66
C ARG A 154 13.79 -9.03 18.70
N SER A 155 13.60 -10.16 18.04
CA SER A 155 12.42 -11.02 18.22
C SER A 155 12.65 -12.02 19.35
N ARG A 156 11.62 -12.77 19.77
CA ARG A 156 11.80 -13.89 20.71
C ARG A 156 12.63 -15.05 20.16
N TRP A 157 12.92 -15.05 18.87
CA TRP A 157 13.58 -16.14 18.15
C TRP A 157 15.00 -15.78 17.67
N THR A 158 15.51 -14.59 18.04
CA THR A 158 16.81 -14.02 17.63
C THR A 158 17.46 -13.30 18.80
#